data_AF-A0A3D4A693-F1
#
_entry.id   AF-A0A3D4A693-F1
#
_cell.length_a   1.000
_cell.length_b   1.000
_cell.length_c   1.000
_cell.angle_alpha   90.00
_cell.angle_beta   90.00
_cell.angle_gamma   90.00
#
_symmetry.space_group_name_H-M   'P 1'
#
loop_
_entity.id
_entity.type
_entity.pdbx_description
1 polymer ?
#
loop_
_entity_poly.entity_id
_entity_poly.type
_entity_poly.pdbx_seq_one_letter_code
_entity_poly.pdbx_strand_id
1 'polypeptide(L)' 'MANKTKIFGQHDEATIKQMETCVAAGGERSVLCADGHKGYAQPIGGVVAYQDKISLSGVGFDIACGNLA' A
#
# COMPACT_ATOMS: atom_id res chain seq x y z
N MET A 1 -3.97 -14.32 12.08
CA MET A 1 -3.47 -13.77 10.81
C MET A 1 -1.99 -13.47 11.01
N ALA A 2 -1.10 -14.37 10.60
CA ALA A 2 0.34 -14.08 10.64
C ALA A 2 0.58 -12.74 9.93
N ASN A 3 1.34 -11.84 10.56
CA ASN A 3 1.39 -10.42 10.24
C ASN A 3 1.87 -10.19 8.79
N LYS A 4 0.94 -10.19 7.83
CA LYS A 4 1.23 -10.00 6.40
C LYS A 4 1.69 -8.57 6.10
N THR A 5 1.55 -7.66 7.06
CA THR A 5 1.83 -6.23 6.91
C THR A 5 2.96 -5.82 7.85
N LYS A 6 4.04 -5.26 7.30
CA LYS A 6 5.08 -4.58 8.07
C LYS A 6 4.81 -3.07 8.04
N ILE A 7 4.72 -2.44 9.20
CA ILE A 7 4.55 -0.99 9.33
C ILE A 7 5.83 -0.38 9.89
N PHE A 8 6.29 0.70 9.27
CA PHE A 8 7.38 1.55 9.77
C PHE A 8 6.81 2.91 10.15
N GLY A 9 7.01 3.37 11.39
CA GLY A 9 6.48 4.66 11.84
C GLY A 9 5.07 4.58 12.44
N GLN A 10 4.42 5.73 12.55
CA GLN A 10 3.05 5.90 13.06
C GLN A 10 2.17 6.46 11.96
N HIS A 11 0.98 5.91 11.81
CA HIS A 11 0.04 6.31 10.75
C HIS A 11 -1.38 6.37 11.28
N ASP A 12 -2.18 7.22 10.65
CA ASP A 12 -3.61 7.35 10.91
C ASP A 12 -4.34 6.03 10.64
N GLU A 13 -5.42 5.78 11.38
CA GLU A 13 -6.24 4.58 11.24
C GLU A 13 -6.77 4.39 9.82
N ALA A 14 -7.10 5.49 9.12
CA ALA A 14 -7.59 5.44 7.74
C ALA A 14 -6.51 4.91 6.77
N THR A 15 -5.24 5.22 7.00
CA THR A 15 -4.10 4.74 6.20
C THR A 15 -3.89 3.24 6.44
N ILE A 16 -3.93 2.82 7.70
CA ILE A 16 -3.79 1.41 8.09
C ILE A 16 -4.94 0.58 7.49
N LYS A 17 -6.17 1.10 7.54
CA LYS A 17 -7.35 0.45 6.96
C LYS A 17 -7.23 0.22 5.45
N GLN A 18 -6.59 1.15 4.72
CA GLN A 18 -6.32 0.95 3.29
C GLN A 18 -5.34 -0.23 3.07
N MET A 19 -4.28 -0.34 3.88
CA MET A 19 -3.38 -1.51 3.83
C MET A 19 -4.13 -2.82 4.10
N GLU A 20 -4.96 -2.85 5.14
CA GLU A 20 -5.76 -4.03 5.49
C GLU A 20 -6.70 -4.43 4.35
N THR A 21 -7.33 -3.44 3.70
CA THR A 21 -8.21 -3.65 2.55
C THR A 21 -7.44 -4.27 1.37
N CYS A 22 -6.24 -3.75 1.07
CA CYS A 22 -5.38 -4.29 0.01
C CYS A 22 -4.95 -5.74 0.28
N VAL A 23 -4.61 -6.08 1.53
CA VAL A 23 -4.27 -7.44 1.93
C VAL A 23 -5.49 -8.36 1.82
N ALA A 24 -6.66 -7.91 2.28
CA ALA A 24 -7.92 -8.67 2.17
C ALA A 24 -8.34 -8.92 0.71
N ALA A 25 -8.00 -8.01 -0.21
CA ALA A 25 -8.25 -8.17 -1.65
C ALA A 25 -7.34 -9.21 -2.35
N GLY A 26 -6.45 -9.85 -1.60
CA GLY A 26 -5.54 -10.90 -2.08
C GLY A 26 -4.07 -10.51 -2.10
N GLY A 27 -3.67 -9.55 -1.26
CA GLY A 27 -2.26 -9.23 -1.05
C GLY A 27 -1.58 -10.32 -0.21
N GLU A 28 -0.44 -10.82 -0.68
CA GLU A 28 0.31 -11.88 0.00
C GLU A 28 1.23 -11.34 1.08
N ARG A 29 1.86 -10.20 0.81
CA ARG A 29 2.71 -9.45 1.74
C ARG A 29 2.55 -7.97 1.48
N SER A 30 2.71 -7.16 2.50
CA SER A 30 2.63 -5.72 2.36
C SER A 30 3.52 -4.95 3.33
N VAL A 31 3.88 -3.74 2.94
CA VAL A 31 4.70 -2.81 3.71
C VAL A 31 4.07 -1.42 3.66
N LEU A 32 3.96 -0.75 4.80
CA LEU A 32 3.69 0.69 4.87
C LEU A 32 4.97 1.39 5.30
N CYS A 33 5.52 2.21 4.40
CA CYS A 33 6.73 3.01 4.63
C CYS A 33 6.46 4.15 5.63
N ALA A 34 7.54 4.71 6.21
CA ALA A 34 7.46 5.73 7.26
C ALA A 34 6.77 7.04 6.86
N ASP A 35 6.74 7.35 5.57
CA ASP A 35 6.06 8.49 4.96
C ASP A 35 4.61 8.16 4.51
N GLY A 36 4.16 6.95 4.82
CA GLY A 36 2.88 6.43 4.36
C GLY A 36 1.69 7.26 4.86
N HIS A 37 0.76 7.55 3.95
CA HIS A 37 -0.45 8.30 4.27
C HIS A 37 -1.60 7.93 3.33
N LYS A 38 -2.80 8.39 3.68
CA LYS A 38 -4.03 8.05 2.97
C LYS A 38 -3.92 8.39 1.48
N GLY A 39 -4.16 7.38 0.64
CA GLY A 39 -4.16 7.48 -0.82
C GLY A 39 -5.53 7.15 -1.42
N TYR A 40 -5.54 6.71 -2.68
CA TYR A 40 -6.74 6.23 -3.36
C TYR A 40 -6.78 4.70 -3.33
N ALA A 41 -7.62 4.14 -2.46
CA ALA A 41 -7.75 2.70 -2.16
C ALA A 41 -6.51 2.02 -1.53
N GLN A 42 -5.31 2.22 -2.08
CA GLN A 42 -4.02 1.87 -1.48
C GLN A 42 -3.36 3.16 -0.94
N PRO A 43 -2.67 3.14 0.22
CA PRO A 43 -2.03 4.33 0.72
C PRO A 43 -0.78 4.67 -0.11
N ILE A 44 -0.48 5.97 -0.20
CA ILE A 44 0.81 6.45 -0.70
C ILE A 44 1.88 5.95 0.28
N GLY A 45 3.04 5.53 -0.24
CA GLY A 45 4.07 4.85 0.56
C GLY A 45 3.73 3.41 0.94
N GLY A 46 2.62 2.86 0.44
CA GLY A 46 2.24 1.45 0.61
C GLY A 46 2.74 0.56 -0.53
N VAL A 47 3.33 -0.59 -0.19
CA VAL A 47 3.75 -1.62 -1.13
C VAL A 47 2.97 -2.90 -0.85
N VAL A 48 2.38 -3.51 -1.88
CA VAL A 48 1.61 -4.75 -1.74
C VAL A 48 2.01 -5.73 -2.84
N ALA A 49 2.42 -6.93 -2.44
CA ALA A 49 2.73 -8.02 -3.35
C ALA A 49 1.48 -8.83 -3.64
N TYR A 50 1.14 -8.97 -4.93
CA TYR A 50 0.06 -9.81 -5.41
C TYR A 50 0.62 -10.91 -6.30
N GLN A 51 0.01 -12.09 -6.25
CA GLN A 51 0.22 -13.14 -7.24
C GLN A 51 -0.92 -13.07 -8.27
N ASP A 52 -0.57 -13.11 -9.57
CA ASP A 52 -1.51 -13.16 -10.70
C ASP A 52 -2.53 -12.00 -10.78
N LYS A 53 -2.26 -10.87 -10.12
CA LYS A 53 -3.12 -9.68 -10.10
C LYS A 53 -2.29 -8.40 -10.20
N ILE A 54 -2.91 -7.35 -10.72
CA ILE A 54 -2.36 -5.99 -10.74
C ILE A 54 -3.37 -5.04 -10.09
N SER A 55 -2.88 -4.16 -9.22
CA SER A 55 -3.67 -3.10 -8.59
C SER A 55 -3.32 -1.76 -9.25
N LEU A 56 -4.26 -1.16 -10.00
CA LEU A 56 -4.05 0.16 -10.62
C LEU A 56 -3.83 1.25 -9.57
N SER A 57 -4.61 1.22 -8.49
CA SER A 57 -4.45 2.10 -7.34
C SER A 57 -3.12 1.90 -6.60
N GLY A 58 -2.52 0.72 -6.72
CA GLY A 58 -1.19 0.44 -6.18
C GLY A 58 -0.04 1.02 -7.01
N VAL A 59 -0.29 1.46 -8.24
CA VAL A 59 0.67 2.20 -9.07
C VAL A 59 0.53 3.71 -8.82
N GLY A 60 -0.71 4.21 -8.81
CA GLY A 60 -1.03 5.63 -8.66
C GLY A 60 -1.59 6.25 -9.95
N PHE A 61 -2.21 7.44 -9.82
CA PHE A 61 -2.77 8.17 -10.97
C PHE A 61 -1.67 8.68 -11.91
N ASP A 62 -0.57 9.21 -11.35
CA ASP A 62 0.59 9.69 -12.08
C ASP A 62 1.61 8.56 -12.23
N ILE A 63 1.39 7.70 -13.23
CA ILE A 63 2.18 6.48 -13.45
C ILE A 63 3.59 6.87 -13.88
N ALA A 64 4.59 6.25 -13.23
CA ALA A 64 6.02 6.52 -13.40
C ALA A 64 6.48 7.90 -12.88
N CYS A 65 5.68 8.56 -12.02
CA CYS A 65 6.15 9.71 -11.25
C CYS A 65 7.43 9.38 -10.47
N GLY A 66 8.43 10.26 -10.54
CA GLY A 66 9.73 10.06 -9.91
C GLY A 66 10.59 11.31 -9.95
N ASN A 67 11.70 11.31 -9.21
CA ASN A 67 12.51 12.51 -8.98
C ASN A 67 13.12 13.14 -10.25
N LEU A 68 13.42 12.32 -11.25
CA LEU A 68 13.96 12.71 -12.56
C LEU A 68 13.21 11.94 -13.66
N ALA A 69 11.88 11.97 -13.57
CA ALA A 69 10.96 11.33 -14.51
C ALA A 69 10.60 12.23 -15.70
#